data_AF-A0A951BMP0-F1
#
_entry.id   AF-A0A951BMP0-F1
#
_cell.length_a   1.000
_cell.length_b   1.000
_cell.length_c   1.000
_cell.angle_alpha   90.00
_cell.angle_beta   90.00
_cell.angle_gamma   90.00
#
_symmetry.space_group_name_H-M   'P 1'
#
loop_
_entity.id
_entity.type
_entity.pdbx_description
1 polymer ?
#
loop_
_entity_poly.entity_id
_entity_poly.type
_entity_poly.pdbx_seq_one_letter_code
_entity_poly.pdbx_strand_id
1 'polypeptide(L)'
;MSATVVDQLDSLRTHLAEFELPELYSVHVVRAWDGLSVSAQLACHDLPEIATGLLAWADTLTGVTTEAWRVPSGDSVHLSVIGQLPEGITIRVYGGVAFTEHGIGADLAADASTTVPLAILRHLATPGEVTL
;
A
#
# COMPACT_ATOMS: atom_id res chain seq x y z
N MET A 1 4.99 15.32 -23.02
CA MET A 1 6.10 14.34 -22.97
C MET A 1 5.61 13.15 -22.16
N SER A 2 5.90 11.93 -22.57
CA SER A 2 5.53 10.75 -21.78
C SER A 2 6.54 10.60 -20.64
N ALA A 3 6.05 10.45 -19.41
CA ALA A 3 6.90 10.23 -18.25
C ALA A 3 7.81 8.99 -18.45
N THR A 4 9.06 9.12 -18.01
CA THR A 4 10.10 8.09 -18.08
C THR A 4 10.26 7.41 -16.72
N VAL A 5 10.98 6.27 -16.69
CA VAL A 5 11.31 5.59 -15.43
C VAL A 5 12.11 6.50 -14.49
N VAL A 6 12.98 7.35 -15.04
CA VAL A 6 13.78 8.30 -14.25
C VAL A 6 12.85 9.32 -13.59
N ASP A 7 11.89 9.88 -14.33
CA ASP A 7 10.94 10.86 -13.78
C ASP A 7 10.12 10.27 -12.61
N GLN A 8 9.74 8.99 -12.71
CA GLN A 8 9.02 8.29 -11.62
C GLN A 8 9.87 8.16 -10.36
N LEU A 9 11.14 7.77 -10.52
CA LEU A 9 12.07 7.61 -9.41
C LEU A 9 12.45 8.95 -8.78
N ASP A 10 12.60 10.00 -9.59
CA ASP A 10 12.89 11.36 -9.10
C ASP A 10 11.70 11.95 -8.34
N SER A 11 10.47 11.71 -8.82
CA SER A 11 9.25 12.10 -8.10
C SER A 11 9.13 11.36 -6.76
N LEU A 12 9.31 10.02 -6.76
CA LEU A 12 9.31 9.24 -5.53
C LEU A 12 10.41 9.71 -4.56
N ARG A 13 11.63 9.94 -5.05
CA ARG A 13 12.74 10.45 -4.25
C ARG A 13 12.40 11.79 -3.62
N THR A 14 11.84 12.71 -4.41
CA THR A 14 11.46 14.05 -3.93
C THR A 14 10.41 13.94 -2.84
N HIS A 15 9.39 13.10 -3.04
CA HIS A 15 8.35 12.83 -2.04
C HIS A 15 8.91 12.25 -0.74
N LEU A 16 9.79 11.25 -0.84
CA LEU A 16 10.48 10.65 0.32
C LEU A 16 11.42 11.62 1.03
N ALA A 17 11.91 12.66 0.36
CA ALA A 17 12.73 13.70 0.98
C ALA A 17 11.88 14.78 1.67
N GLU A 18 10.62 14.94 1.28
CA GLU A 18 9.68 15.92 1.83
C GLU A 18 8.95 15.39 3.08
N PHE A 19 8.63 14.10 3.11
CA PHE A 19 7.83 13.49 4.18
C PHE A 19 8.61 12.43 4.95
N GLU A 20 8.45 12.42 6.28
CA GLU A 20 8.91 11.33 7.13
C GLU A 20 7.96 10.13 6.98
N LEU A 21 8.27 9.24 6.03
CA LEU A 21 7.48 8.05 5.72
C LEU A 21 8.16 6.77 6.21
N PRO A 22 7.39 5.70 6.50
CA PRO A 22 7.96 4.41 6.86
C PRO A 22 8.90 3.86 5.78
N GLU A 23 9.90 3.10 6.22
CA GLU A 23 10.90 2.49 5.34
C GLU A 23 10.27 1.54 4.31
N LEU A 24 10.80 1.58 3.09
CA LEU A 24 10.40 0.72 1.99
C LEU A 24 11.39 -0.44 1.85
N TYR A 25 10.87 -1.66 1.75
CA TYR A 25 11.66 -2.85 1.46
C TYR A 25 12.03 -2.94 -0.02
N SER A 26 11.09 -2.58 -0.89
CA SER A 26 11.28 -2.67 -2.34
C SER A 26 10.46 -1.61 -3.07
N VAL A 27 10.95 -1.23 -4.25
CA VAL A 27 10.26 -0.35 -5.19
C VAL A 27 10.32 -0.98 -6.58
N HIS A 28 9.18 -1.07 -7.23
CA HIS A 28 9.02 -1.57 -8.59
C HIS A 28 8.43 -0.48 -9.46
N VAL A 29 9.08 -0.19 -10.59
CA VAL A 29 8.54 0.70 -11.63
C VAL A 29 8.23 -0.16 -12.84
N VAL A 30 6.96 -0.24 -13.19
CA VAL A 30 6.48 -1.09 -14.29
C VAL A 30 5.80 -0.23 -15.33
N ARG A 31 6.07 -0.52 -16.60
CA ARG A 31 5.30 0.03 -17.72
C ARG A 31 4.07 -0.84 -17.94
N ALA A 32 2.92 -0.29 -17.56
CA ALA A 32 1.61 -0.82 -17.88
C ALA A 32 1.09 -0.22 -19.20
N TRP A 33 -0.05 -0.71 -19.63
CA TRP A 33 -0.74 -0.32 -20.86
C TRP A 33 -1.30 1.11 -20.79
N ASP A 34 -1.61 1.59 -19.59
CA ASP A 34 -2.14 2.93 -19.28
C ASP A 34 -1.06 3.93 -18.84
N GLY A 35 0.18 3.49 -18.61
CA GLY A 35 1.27 4.36 -18.20
C GLY A 35 2.39 3.66 -17.44
N LEU A 36 3.26 4.44 -16.81
CA LEU A 36 4.16 3.91 -15.78
C LEU A 36 3.42 3.88 -14.45
N SER A 37 3.60 2.80 -13.70
CA SER A 37 3.08 2.64 -12.35
C SER A 37 4.23 2.34 -11.41
N VAL A 38 4.21 2.97 -10.24
CA VAL A 38 5.14 2.72 -9.15
C VAL A 38 4.44 1.88 -8.09
N SER A 39 5.06 0.77 -7.69
CA SER A 39 4.63 -0.02 -6.55
C SER A 39 5.74 -0.07 -5.50
N ALA A 40 5.42 0.18 -4.25
CA ALA A 40 6.37 0.19 -3.14
C ALA A 40 5.89 -0.72 -2.01
N GLN A 41 6.77 -1.57 -1.50
CA GLN A 41 6.48 -2.44 -0.37
C GLN A 41 7.02 -1.84 0.92
N LEU A 42 6.20 -1.75 1.96
CA LEU A 42 6.63 -1.39 3.30
C LEU A 42 7.56 -2.46 3.90
N ALA A 43 8.54 -2.05 4.71
CA ALA A 43 9.44 -2.99 5.39
C ALA A 43 8.83 -3.68 6.61
N CYS A 44 7.74 -3.15 7.18
CA CYS A 44 7.02 -3.78 8.28
C CYS A 44 6.17 -4.97 7.82
N HIS A 45 5.97 -5.93 8.72
CA HIS A 45 5.27 -7.19 8.46
C HIS A 45 4.07 -7.42 9.39
N ASP A 46 3.99 -6.69 10.50
CA ASP A 46 2.87 -6.79 11.43
C ASP A 46 1.70 -5.93 10.98
N LEU A 47 0.48 -6.46 11.13
CA LEU A 47 -0.74 -5.82 10.62
C LEU A 47 -0.95 -4.38 11.16
N PRO A 48 -0.75 -4.09 12.46
CA PRO A 48 -0.89 -2.72 12.96
C PRO A 48 0.18 -1.76 12.41
N GLU A 49 1.41 -2.23 12.23
CA GLU A 49 2.50 -1.43 11.66
C GLU A 49 2.27 -1.16 10.17
N ILE A 50 1.81 -2.16 9.42
CA ILE A 50 1.43 -2.00 8.02
C ILE A 50 0.29 -0.99 7.90
N ALA A 51 -0.76 -1.12 8.71
CA ALA A 51 -1.90 -0.21 8.66
C ALA A 51 -1.48 1.23 9.03
N THR A 52 -0.64 1.40 10.05
CA THR A 52 -0.06 2.70 10.43
C THR A 52 0.76 3.28 9.29
N GLY A 53 1.63 2.47 8.67
CA GLY A 53 2.48 2.94 7.58
C GLY A 53 1.66 3.32 6.33
N LEU A 54 0.65 2.53 5.99
CA LEU A 54 -0.27 2.85 4.90
C LEU A 54 -1.04 4.15 5.16
N LEU A 55 -1.50 4.40 6.40
CA LEU A 55 -2.14 5.66 6.75
C LEU A 55 -1.20 6.85 6.60
N ALA A 56 0.06 6.72 7.04
CA ALA A 56 1.06 7.77 6.86
C ALA A 56 1.26 8.10 5.37
N TRP A 57 1.32 7.07 4.51
CA TRP A 57 1.36 7.29 3.06
C TRP A 57 0.08 7.95 2.54
N ALA A 58 -1.10 7.47 2.94
CA ALA A 58 -2.38 8.03 2.52
C ALA A 58 -2.50 9.54 2.81
N ASP A 59 -1.98 10.01 3.94
CA ASP A 59 -2.03 11.43 4.33
C ASP A 59 -1.16 12.33 3.43
N THR A 60 -0.19 11.76 2.69
CA THR A 60 0.70 12.50 1.77
C THR A 60 0.27 12.44 0.31
N LEU A 61 -0.70 11.59 -0.02
CA LEU A 61 -1.12 11.33 -1.40
C LEU A 61 -2.45 12.01 -1.72
N THR A 62 -2.69 12.21 -3.01
CA THR A 62 -3.99 12.68 -3.50
C THR A 62 -4.77 11.55 -4.17
N GLY A 63 -6.10 11.66 -4.23
CA GLY A 63 -6.96 10.66 -4.91
C GLY A 63 -6.91 9.27 -4.27
N VAL A 64 -6.74 9.20 -2.95
CA VAL A 64 -6.47 7.95 -2.23
C VAL A 64 -7.63 6.96 -2.33
N THR A 65 -7.29 5.73 -2.70
CA THR A 65 -8.13 4.54 -2.53
C THR A 65 -7.34 3.49 -1.75
N THR A 66 -8.03 2.61 -1.03
CA THR A 66 -7.37 1.51 -0.32
C THR A 66 -7.97 0.18 -0.70
N GLU A 67 -7.14 -0.84 -0.80
CA GLU A 67 -7.51 -2.16 -1.33
C GLU A 67 -6.91 -3.25 -0.46
N ALA A 68 -7.70 -4.30 -0.21
CA ALA A 68 -7.21 -5.60 0.23
C ALA A 68 -7.25 -6.56 -0.96
N TRP A 69 -6.16 -7.27 -1.19
CA TRP A 69 -6.05 -8.28 -2.25
C TRP A 69 -5.47 -9.56 -1.66
N ARG A 70 -6.19 -10.67 -1.81
CA ARG A 70 -5.65 -11.98 -1.47
C ARG A 70 -4.83 -12.47 -2.65
N VAL A 71 -3.54 -12.68 -2.45
CA VAL A 71 -2.61 -13.02 -3.55
C VAL A 71 -2.99 -14.35 -4.23
N PRO A 72 -2.47 -14.65 -5.43
CA PRO A 72 -2.87 -15.85 -6.18
C PRO A 72 -2.54 -17.18 -5.48
N SER A 73 -1.46 -17.23 -4.69
CA SER A 73 -1.15 -18.39 -3.84
C SER A 73 -2.15 -18.59 -2.70
N GLY A 74 -2.92 -17.56 -2.35
CA GLY A 74 -3.95 -17.60 -1.32
C GLY A 74 -3.44 -17.60 0.13
N ASP A 75 -2.12 -17.50 0.32
CA ASP A 75 -1.41 -17.59 1.60
C ASP A 75 -1.19 -16.25 2.29
N SER A 76 -1.41 -15.14 1.58
CA SER A 76 -1.25 -13.79 2.11
C SER A 76 -2.32 -12.83 1.60
N VAL A 77 -2.52 -11.77 2.38
CA VAL A 77 -3.36 -10.62 2.02
C VAL A 77 -2.46 -9.40 1.94
N HIS A 78 -2.46 -8.74 0.78
CA HIS A 78 -1.82 -7.46 0.58
C HIS A 78 -2.82 -6.36 0.89
N LEU A 79 -2.46 -5.49 1.82
CA LEU A 79 -3.15 -4.22 2.03
C LEU A 79 -2.41 -3.13 1.30
N SER A 80 -3.12 -2.28 0.60
CA SER A 80 -2.52 -1.22 -0.18
C SER A 80 -3.27 0.09 -0.13
N VAL A 81 -2.52 1.16 -0.28
CA VAL A 81 -2.98 2.51 -0.56
C VAL A 81 -2.53 2.83 -1.98
N ILE A 82 -3.47 3.27 -2.80
CA ILE A 82 -3.23 3.73 -4.16
C ILE A 82 -3.59 5.20 -4.19
N GLY A 83 -2.67 6.02 -4.67
CA GLY A 83 -2.88 7.45 -4.79
C GLY A 83 -1.94 8.06 -5.80
N GLN A 84 -1.90 9.39 -5.82
CA GLN A 84 -1.05 10.15 -6.72
C GLN A 84 -0.03 10.96 -5.93
N LEU A 85 1.23 10.79 -6.31
CA LEU A 85 2.32 11.71 -6.01
C LEU A 85 2.10 13.05 -6.74
N PRO A 86 2.88 14.09 -6.43
CA PRO A 86 2.95 15.29 -7.27
C PRO A 86 3.15 14.94 -8.75
N GLU A 87 2.66 15.81 -9.62
CA GLU A 87 2.67 15.62 -11.09
C GLU A 87 1.76 14.49 -11.61
N GLY A 88 0.90 13.93 -10.75
CA GLY A 88 -0.14 12.97 -11.14
C GLY A 88 0.38 11.53 -11.30
N ILE A 89 1.55 11.23 -10.73
CA ILE A 89 2.17 9.91 -10.79
C ILE A 89 1.44 8.94 -9.86
N THR A 90 0.87 7.88 -10.41
CA THR A 90 0.19 6.85 -9.62
C THR A 90 1.20 5.98 -8.88
N ILE A 91 1.02 5.88 -7.57
CA ILE A 91 1.77 4.98 -6.70
C ILE A 91 0.83 4.05 -5.96
N ARG A 92 1.22 2.78 -5.86
CA ARG A 92 0.63 1.79 -4.97
C ARG A 92 1.64 1.45 -3.87
N VAL A 93 1.32 1.79 -2.64
CA VAL A 93 2.10 1.38 -1.47
C VAL A 93 1.39 0.20 -0.82
N TYR A 94 2.11 -0.86 -0.47
CA TYR A 94 1.50 -2.06 0.10
C TYR A 94 2.33 -2.72 1.19
N GLY A 95 1.66 -3.47 2.06
CA GLY A 95 2.25 -4.41 2.99
C GLY A 95 1.51 -5.74 2.91
N GLY A 96 2.21 -6.84 3.17
CA GLY A 96 1.64 -8.19 3.12
C GLY A 96 1.58 -8.81 4.50
N VAL A 97 0.45 -9.45 4.83
CA VAL A 97 0.28 -10.26 6.04
C VAL A 97 -0.13 -11.68 5.65
N ALA A 98 0.19 -12.65 6.51
CA ALA A 98 -0.29 -14.01 6.33
C ALA A 98 -1.82 -14.04 6.32
N PHE A 99 -2.40 -14.80 5.39
CA PHE A 99 -3.84 -15.00 5.35
C PHE A 99 -4.27 -15.83 6.55
N THR A 100 -5.38 -15.45 7.17
CA THR A 100 -6.07 -16.28 8.17
C THR A 100 -7.55 -16.32 7.85
N GLU A 101 -8.25 -17.36 8.30
CA GLU A 101 -9.69 -17.54 8.06
C GLU A 101 -10.55 -16.47 8.77
N HIS A 102 -9.93 -15.60 9.59
CA HIS A 102 -10.59 -14.54 10.33
C HIS A 102 -9.92 -13.19 10.05
N GLY A 103 -10.69 -12.12 9.97
CA GLY A 103 -10.15 -10.76 9.81
C GLY A 103 -10.05 -10.29 8.36
N ILE A 104 -9.07 -9.41 8.09
CA ILE A 104 -9.02 -8.67 6.83
C ILE A 104 -8.75 -9.61 5.64
N GLY A 105 -9.64 -9.57 4.65
CA GLY A 105 -9.56 -10.42 3.47
C GLY A 105 -10.08 -11.86 3.68
N ALA A 106 -10.67 -12.20 4.84
CA ALA A 106 -11.23 -13.54 5.09
C ALA A 106 -12.30 -13.95 4.06
N ASP A 107 -13.10 -12.97 3.60
CA ASP A 107 -14.15 -13.18 2.59
C ASP A 107 -13.62 -13.18 1.15
N LEU A 108 -12.31 -12.96 0.94
CA LEU A 108 -11.71 -12.94 -0.39
C LEU A 108 -11.30 -14.36 -0.83
N ALA A 109 -11.78 -14.76 -2.00
CA ALA A 109 -11.18 -15.86 -2.75
C ALA A 109 -9.72 -15.51 -3.12
N ALA A 110 -8.91 -16.54 -3.41
CA ALA A 110 -7.57 -16.30 -3.95
C ALA A 110 -7.65 -15.48 -5.24
N ASP A 111 -6.73 -14.54 -5.39
CA ASP A 111 -6.66 -13.53 -6.47
C ASP A 111 -7.81 -12.49 -6.49
N ALA A 112 -8.74 -12.53 -5.53
CA ALA A 112 -9.78 -11.51 -5.40
C ALA A 112 -9.28 -10.29 -4.61
N SER A 113 -9.72 -9.11 -5.02
CA SER A 113 -9.53 -7.86 -4.28
C SER A 113 -10.84 -7.18 -3.93
N THR A 114 -10.79 -6.31 -2.93
CA THR A 114 -11.90 -5.43 -2.56
C THR A 114 -11.38 -4.09 -2.07
N THR A 115 -12.16 -3.03 -2.32
CA THR A 115 -11.89 -1.72 -1.73
C THR A 115 -12.17 -1.77 -0.23
N VAL A 116 -11.24 -1.22 0.55
CA VAL A 116 -11.35 -1.10 2.00
C VAL A 116 -11.57 0.37 2.34
N PRO A 117 -12.42 0.72 3.33
CA PRO A 117 -12.48 2.08 3.85
C PRO A 117 -11.24 2.43 4.68
N LEU A 118 -10.75 3.66 4.59
CA LEU A 118 -9.65 4.15 5.46
C LEU A 118 -9.93 3.96 6.97
N ALA A 119 -11.20 3.99 7.37
CA ALA A 119 -11.59 3.72 8.75
C ALA A 119 -11.20 2.31 9.23
N ILE A 120 -11.19 1.32 8.34
CA ILE A 120 -10.73 -0.03 8.66
C ILE A 120 -9.22 -0.03 8.88
N LEU A 121 -8.44 0.66 8.04
CA LEU A 121 -6.99 0.80 8.29
C LEU A 121 -6.71 1.49 9.64
N ARG A 122 -7.47 2.53 10.01
CA ARG A 122 -7.35 3.18 11.33
C ARG A 122 -7.65 2.22 12.48
N HIS A 123 -8.65 1.37 12.31
CA HIS A 123 -8.96 0.34 13.30
C HIS A 123 -7.82 -0.68 13.43
N LEU A 124 -7.29 -1.17 12.30
CA LEU A 124 -6.19 -2.13 12.26
C LEU A 124 -4.88 -1.56 12.82
N ALA A 125 -4.65 -0.27 12.66
CA ALA A 125 -3.48 0.43 13.20
C ALA A 125 -3.49 0.52 14.73
N THR A 126 -4.63 0.30 15.38
CA THR A 126 -4.72 0.30 16.83
C THR A 126 -4.19 -1.05 17.35
N PRO A 127 -3.13 -1.07 18.18
CA PRO A 127 -2.69 -2.29 18.82
C PRO A 127 -3.84 -2.88 19.64
N GLY A 128 -4.16 -4.15 19.44
CA GLY A 128 -5.14 -4.84 20.29
C GLY A 128 -4.63 -4.86 21.73
N GLU A 129 -5.43 -4.40 22.69
CA GLU A 129 -5.19 -4.65 24.11
C GLU A 129 -5.14 -6.17 24.31
N VAL A 130 -3.93 -6.72 24.50
CA VAL A 130 -3.76 -8.07 25.01
C VAL A 130 -4.18 -8.04 26.48
N THR A 131 -5.44 -8.38 26.75
CA THR A 131 -5.84 -8.71 28.11
C THR A 131 -5.26 -10.10 28.42
N LEU A 132 -4.18 -10.14 29.21
CA LEU A 132 -3.62 -11.37 29.78
C LEU A 132 -4.52 -11.92 30.88
#